data_AF-A0A0C4F4T7-F1
#
_entry.id   AF-A0A0C4F4T7-F1
#
_cell.length_a   1.000
_cell.length_b   1.000
_cell.length_c   1.000
_cell.angle_alpha   90.00
_cell.angle_beta   90.00
_cell.angle_gamma   90.00
#
_symmetry.space_group_name_H-M   'P 1'
#
loop_
_entity.id
_entity.type
_entity.pdbx_description
1 polymer ?
#
loop_
_entity_poly.entity_id
_entity_poly.type
_entity_poly.pdbx_seq_one_letter_code
_entity_poly.pdbx_strand_id
1 'polypeptide(L)'
;MNINAWEVALWKADLLPRFQDVLDGFQDGFNQGIPEHELLRDLPYLTPPNHTSALLAKSKIEASIRKELDAGRMFGPFTYDQVQERFSFFRTNPLGAVINSNGSLQPINDLLFPHGEMQIASVNSFIDADEFKTSWDDFNAVASFLKEKKEPVLLALFNWEKAYSQIPTAPSQWPYLMVRDFDKMLLSDTRITFGGVAGCGSFGRPADA
;
A
#
# COMPACT_ATOMS: atom_id res chain seq x y z
N MET A 1 -11.98 -4.67 -8.85
CA MET A 1 -12.92 -3.59 -8.50
C MET A 1 -13.93 -3.46 -9.64
N ASN A 2 -15.21 -3.19 -9.36
CA ASN A 2 -16.20 -2.92 -10.42
C ASN A 2 -16.29 -1.40 -10.63
N ILE A 3 -15.47 -0.87 -11.54
CA ILE A 3 -15.34 0.57 -11.78
C ILE A 3 -16.66 1.17 -12.30
N ASN A 4 -17.38 0.45 -13.17
CA ASN A 4 -18.69 0.91 -13.68
C ASN A 4 -19.72 1.07 -12.55
N ALA A 5 -19.72 0.17 -11.56
CA ALA A 5 -20.60 0.29 -10.40
C ALA A 5 -20.25 1.52 -9.55
N TRP A 6 -18.96 1.81 -9.38
CA TRP A 6 -18.48 3.03 -8.71
C TRP A 6 -18.92 4.29 -9.45
N GLU A 7 -18.69 4.36 -10.76
CA GLU A 7 -19.07 5.50 -11.60
C GLU A 7 -20.57 5.79 -11.50
N VAL A 8 -21.41 4.75 -11.64
CA VAL A 8 -22.87 4.88 -11.51
C VAL A 8 -23.28 5.33 -10.11
N ALA A 9 -22.63 4.84 -9.05
CA ALA A 9 -22.95 5.21 -7.68
C ALA A 9 -22.58 6.68 -7.40
N LEU A 10 -21.37 7.11 -7.77
CA LEU A 10 -20.90 8.49 -7.58
C LEU A 10 -21.73 9.48 -8.39
N TRP A 11 -22.07 9.15 -9.64
CA TRP A 11 -22.95 9.97 -10.46
C TRP A 11 -24.34 10.14 -9.84
N LYS A 12 -24.96 9.04 -9.36
CA LYS A 12 -26.28 9.09 -8.71
C LYS A 12 -26.28 9.90 -7.41
N ALA A 13 -25.15 9.95 -6.71
CA ALA A 13 -24.99 10.68 -5.46
C ALA A 13 -24.58 12.15 -5.66
N ASP A 14 -24.45 12.63 -6.90
CA ASP A 14 -23.96 13.99 -7.24
C ASP A 14 -22.55 14.27 -6.66
N LEU A 15 -21.71 13.23 -6.64
CA LEU A 15 -20.35 13.26 -6.10
C LEU A 15 -19.28 13.42 -7.19
N LEU A 16 -19.66 13.43 -8.47
CA LEU A 16 -18.80 13.79 -9.59
C LEU A 16 -18.93 15.29 -9.90
N PRO A 17 -17.85 15.99 -10.26
CA PRO A 17 -16.49 15.48 -10.53
C PRO A 17 -15.59 15.38 -9.29
N ARG A 18 -16.11 15.66 -8.09
CA ARG A 18 -15.31 15.74 -6.85
C ARG A 18 -14.48 14.49 -6.57
N PHE A 19 -15.00 13.30 -6.89
CA PHE A 19 -14.33 12.01 -6.69
C PHE A 19 -13.91 11.32 -8.00
N GLN A 20 -13.70 12.09 -9.07
CA GLN A 20 -13.18 11.53 -10.33
C GLN A 20 -11.82 10.86 -10.14
N ASP A 21 -10.99 11.42 -9.26
CA ASP A 21 -9.68 10.90 -8.88
C ASP A 21 -9.73 9.47 -8.32
N VAL A 22 -10.86 9.06 -7.71
CA VAL A 22 -11.06 7.70 -7.22
C VAL A 22 -11.28 6.71 -8.38
N LEU A 23 -12.03 7.11 -9.41
CA LEU A 23 -12.24 6.28 -10.60
C LEU A 23 -10.94 6.12 -11.37
N ASP A 24 -10.24 7.24 -11.59
CA ASP A 24 -8.94 7.27 -12.26
C ASP A 24 -7.94 6.41 -11.48
N GLY A 25 -7.91 6.54 -10.15
CA GLY A 25 -7.05 5.73 -9.30
C GLY A 25 -7.35 4.23 -9.36
N PHE A 26 -8.63 3.80 -9.47
CA PHE A 26 -8.94 2.38 -9.64
C PHE A 26 -8.55 1.82 -11.01
N GLN A 27 -8.56 2.66 -12.03
CA GLN A 27 -8.22 2.27 -13.39
C GLN A 27 -6.70 2.25 -13.61
N ASP A 28 -6.03 3.33 -13.24
CA ASP A 28 -4.63 3.62 -13.59
C ASP A 28 -3.69 3.52 -12.38
N GLY A 29 -4.22 3.36 -11.17
CA GLY A 29 -3.47 3.23 -9.92
C GLY A 29 -3.38 4.54 -9.13
N PHE A 30 -3.42 4.44 -7.81
CA PHE A 30 -3.32 5.59 -6.91
C PHE A 30 -1.86 6.00 -6.74
N ASN A 31 -1.55 7.26 -7.03
CA ASN A 31 -0.24 7.83 -6.79
C ASN A 31 0.01 7.97 -5.27
N GLN A 32 1.09 7.36 -4.79
CA GLN A 32 1.51 7.35 -3.38
C GLN A 32 2.51 8.47 -3.03
N GLY A 33 2.69 9.47 -3.90
CA GLY A 33 3.64 10.56 -3.69
C GLY A 33 5.12 10.15 -3.84
N ILE A 34 5.39 8.94 -4.33
CA ILE A 34 6.76 8.44 -4.57
C ILE A 34 7.23 9.01 -5.91
N PRO A 35 8.25 9.88 -5.93
CA PRO A 35 8.80 10.40 -7.17
C PRO A 35 9.71 9.36 -7.84
N GLU A 36 9.92 9.52 -9.14
CA GLU A 36 11.03 8.85 -9.81
C GLU A 36 12.35 9.32 -9.19
N HIS A 37 13.17 8.37 -8.74
CA HIS A 37 14.46 8.64 -8.12
C HIS A 37 15.45 7.50 -8.37
N GLU A 38 16.72 7.84 -8.26
CA GLU A 38 17.86 6.92 -8.40
C GLU A 38 18.80 7.06 -7.19
N LEU A 39 19.81 6.20 -7.13
CA LEU A 39 20.87 6.30 -6.12
C LEU A 39 21.99 7.23 -6.60
N LEU A 40 22.62 7.93 -5.65
CA LEU A 40 23.76 8.84 -5.88
C LEU A 40 25.02 8.21 -6.54
N ARG A 41 25.02 6.90 -6.82
CA ARG A 41 26.18 6.15 -7.33
C ARG A 41 25.90 5.37 -8.62
N ASP A 42 24.87 5.74 -9.39
CA ASP A 42 24.45 5.07 -10.63
C ASP A 42 24.26 3.55 -10.48
N LEU A 43 23.89 3.10 -9.27
CA LEU A 43 23.60 1.69 -9.02
C LEU A 43 22.22 1.37 -9.61
N PRO A 44 22.09 0.34 -10.45
CA PRO A 44 20.82 0.03 -11.13
C PRO A 44 19.75 -0.51 -10.19
N TYR A 45 20.11 -0.91 -8.96
CA TYR A 45 19.14 -1.33 -7.96
C TYR A 45 19.64 -1.26 -6.51
N LEU A 46 18.68 -1.24 -5.58
CA LEU A 46 18.89 -1.41 -4.14
C LEU A 46 18.07 -2.59 -3.62
N THR A 47 18.71 -3.70 -3.24
CA THR A 47 17.98 -4.89 -2.76
C THR A 47 18.51 -5.43 -1.43
N PRO A 48 18.21 -4.75 -0.30
CA PRO A 48 18.62 -5.19 1.03
C PRO A 48 18.02 -6.55 1.42
N PRO A 49 18.63 -7.27 2.37
CA PRO A 49 18.04 -8.46 2.93
C PRO A 49 16.82 -8.19 3.81
N ASN A 50 15.91 -9.16 3.83
CA ASN A 50 14.75 -9.16 4.72
C ASN A 50 15.19 -9.19 6.19
N HIS A 51 14.34 -8.61 7.05
CA HIS A 51 14.58 -8.57 8.49
C HIS A 51 14.53 -9.98 9.10
N THR A 52 15.21 -10.15 10.23
CA THR A 52 15.17 -11.41 11.00
C THR A 52 13.74 -11.82 11.37
N SER A 53 12.86 -10.85 11.65
CA SER A 53 11.43 -11.11 11.92
C SER A 53 10.72 -11.80 10.76
N ALA A 54 11.03 -11.44 9.50
CA ALA A 54 10.49 -12.13 8.34
C ALA A 54 11.06 -13.54 8.18
N LEU A 55 12.35 -13.75 8.47
CA LEU A 55 12.97 -15.09 8.43
C LEU A 55 12.32 -16.05 9.43
N LEU A 56 12.04 -15.59 10.65
CA LEU A 56 11.33 -16.37 11.67
C LEU A 56 9.89 -16.71 11.27
N ALA A 57 9.29 -15.89 10.39
CA ALA A 57 7.92 -16.03 9.90
C ALA A 57 7.83 -16.62 8.48
N LYS A 58 8.94 -17.14 7.93
CA LYS A 58 9.09 -17.50 6.51
C LYS A 58 7.87 -18.22 5.91
N SER A 59 7.46 -19.34 6.49
CA SER A 59 6.37 -20.17 5.94
C SER A 59 5.03 -19.44 5.85
N LYS A 60 4.73 -18.58 6.83
CA LYS A 60 3.49 -17.78 6.84
C LYS A 60 3.54 -16.68 5.79
N ILE A 61 4.70 -16.05 5.62
CA ILE A 61 4.90 -14.99 4.62
C ILE A 61 4.83 -15.57 3.21
N GLU A 62 5.48 -16.70 2.94
CA GLU A 62 5.39 -17.40 1.64
C GLU A 62 3.95 -17.78 1.30
N ALA A 63 3.19 -18.28 2.28
CA ALA A 63 1.77 -18.58 2.09
C ALA A 63 0.94 -17.32 1.81
N SER A 64 1.30 -16.18 2.40
CA SER A 64 0.67 -14.89 2.10
C SER A 64 1.00 -14.43 0.68
N ILE A 65 2.27 -14.44 0.29
CA ILE A 65 2.74 -14.07 -1.05
C ILE A 65 2.03 -14.91 -2.11
N ARG A 66 1.90 -16.22 -1.90
CA ARG A 66 1.19 -17.10 -2.85
C ARG A 66 -0.26 -16.68 -3.06
N LYS A 67 -0.98 -16.32 -2.00
CA LYS A 67 -2.37 -15.81 -2.10
C LYS A 67 -2.46 -14.50 -2.87
N GLU A 68 -1.44 -13.64 -2.78
CA GLU A 68 -1.39 -12.38 -3.52
C GLU A 68 -1.03 -12.58 -5.00
N LEU A 69 -0.15 -13.54 -5.31
CA LEU A 69 0.15 -13.99 -6.67
C LEU A 69 -1.09 -14.62 -7.34
N ASP A 70 -1.74 -15.56 -6.67
CA ASP A 70 -2.94 -16.25 -7.18
C ASP A 70 -4.09 -15.28 -7.45
N ALA A 71 -4.14 -14.17 -6.70
CA ALA A 71 -5.14 -13.12 -6.88
C ALA A 71 -4.73 -12.01 -7.86
N GLY A 72 -3.56 -12.10 -8.51
CA GLY A 72 -3.07 -11.11 -9.45
C GLY A 72 -2.79 -9.74 -8.82
N ARG A 73 -2.44 -9.72 -7.53
CA ARG A 73 -2.12 -8.50 -6.77
C ARG A 73 -0.61 -8.30 -6.59
N MET A 74 0.16 -9.38 -6.66
CA MET A 74 1.60 -9.37 -6.84
C MET A 74 1.98 -10.03 -8.17
N PHE A 75 3.13 -9.65 -8.72
CA PHE A 75 3.72 -10.28 -9.91
C PHE A 75 5.15 -10.74 -9.63
N GLY A 76 5.54 -11.83 -10.30
CA GLY A 76 6.84 -12.49 -10.17
C GLY A 76 6.69 -13.97 -9.84
N PRO A 77 7.70 -14.61 -9.23
CA PRO A 77 9.03 -14.07 -8.95
C PRO A 77 9.82 -13.74 -10.22
N PHE A 78 10.56 -12.63 -10.21
CA PHE A 78 11.41 -12.17 -11.30
C PHE A 78 12.90 -12.25 -10.93
N THR A 79 13.74 -12.48 -11.93
CA THR A 79 15.19 -12.27 -11.79
C THR A 79 15.51 -10.77 -11.83
N TYR A 80 16.72 -10.40 -11.42
CA TYR A 80 17.22 -9.03 -11.55
C TYR A 80 17.22 -8.59 -13.01
N ASP A 81 17.74 -9.41 -13.92
CA ASP A 81 17.79 -9.11 -15.35
C ASP A 81 16.39 -8.80 -15.93
N GLN A 82 15.37 -9.59 -15.58
CA GLN A 82 13.98 -9.37 -16.03
C GLN A 82 13.42 -8.02 -15.57
N VAL A 83 13.80 -7.56 -14.37
CA VAL A 83 13.37 -6.26 -13.84
C VAL A 83 14.18 -5.13 -14.48
N GLN A 84 15.49 -5.32 -14.68
CA GLN A 84 16.37 -4.35 -15.36
C GLN A 84 16.00 -4.13 -16.84
N GLU A 85 15.44 -5.13 -17.52
CA GLU A 85 14.88 -4.96 -18.87
C GLU A 85 13.70 -3.98 -18.92
N ARG A 86 13.03 -3.73 -17.78
CA ARG A 86 11.82 -2.90 -17.68
C ARG A 86 12.06 -1.56 -16.99
N PHE A 87 12.95 -1.53 -16.01
CA PHE A 87 13.19 -0.36 -15.18
C PHE A 87 14.68 -0.03 -15.15
N SER A 88 15.03 1.24 -15.42
CA SER A 88 16.40 1.74 -15.30
C SER A 88 16.91 1.63 -13.85
N PHE A 89 16.01 1.85 -12.89
CA PHE A 89 16.26 1.68 -11.47
C PHE A 89 15.08 0.98 -10.77
N PHE A 90 15.39 0.13 -9.80
CA PHE A 90 14.40 -0.42 -8.88
C PHE A 90 14.99 -0.70 -7.50
N ARG A 91 14.12 -0.86 -6.50
CA ARG A 91 14.53 -1.24 -5.16
C ARG A 91 13.55 -2.22 -4.54
N THR A 92 14.08 -3.11 -3.71
CA THR A 92 13.25 -3.87 -2.77
C THR A 92 13.32 -3.22 -1.41
N ASN A 93 12.25 -3.29 -0.64
CA ASN A 93 12.30 -2.97 0.78
C ASN A 93 12.26 -4.26 1.60
N PRO A 94 12.98 -4.33 2.74
CA PRO A 94 13.04 -5.55 3.53
C PRO A 94 11.64 -5.98 3.97
N LEU A 95 11.32 -7.26 3.78
CA LEU A 95 10.17 -7.84 4.45
C LEU A 95 10.44 -7.89 5.96
N GLY A 96 9.44 -7.53 6.74
CA GLY A 96 9.35 -7.78 8.17
C GLY A 96 8.09 -8.58 8.52
N ALA A 97 7.96 -8.91 9.79
CA ALA A 97 6.74 -9.50 10.34
C ALA A 97 6.33 -8.79 11.63
N VAL A 98 5.05 -8.46 11.74
CA VAL A 98 4.42 -7.91 12.95
C VAL A 98 3.35 -8.89 13.45
N ILE A 99 3.20 -8.98 14.76
CA ILE A 99 2.11 -9.72 15.40
C ILE A 99 1.04 -8.72 15.80
N ASN A 100 -0.15 -8.87 15.24
CA ASN A 100 -1.31 -8.07 15.58
C ASN A 100 -1.82 -8.39 17.00
N SER A 101 -2.63 -7.50 17.57
CA SER A 101 -3.23 -7.68 18.91
C SER A 101 -4.07 -8.96 19.03
N ASN A 102 -4.62 -9.45 17.92
CA ASN A 102 -5.36 -10.72 17.83
C ASN A 102 -4.46 -11.96 17.64
N GLY A 103 -3.14 -11.81 17.71
CA GLY A 103 -2.16 -12.89 17.51
C GLY A 103 -1.90 -13.29 16.06
N SER A 104 -2.58 -12.67 15.08
CA SER A 104 -2.31 -12.90 13.67
C SER A 104 -0.98 -12.29 13.25
N LEU A 105 -0.28 -12.97 12.32
CA LEU A 105 0.97 -12.47 11.76
C LEU A 105 0.69 -11.70 10.49
N GLN A 106 1.27 -10.51 10.38
CA GLN A 106 1.15 -9.65 9.22
C GLN A 106 2.54 -9.37 8.63
N PRO A 107 2.79 -9.74 7.37
CA PRO A 107 4.00 -9.30 6.67
C PRO A 107 3.94 -7.79 6.45
N ILE A 108 5.10 -7.14 6.56
CA ILE A 108 5.25 -5.70 6.29
C ILE A 108 6.32 -5.47 5.23
N ASN A 109 6.11 -4.46 4.39
CA ASN A 109 7.09 -3.94 3.44
C ASN A 109 7.73 -2.71 4.10
N ASP A 110 8.99 -2.80 4.52
CA ASP A 110 9.61 -1.74 5.33
C ASP A 110 10.06 -0.54 4.50
N LEU A 111 9.11 0.36 4.19
CA LEU A 111 9.35 1.58 3.42
C LEU A 111 10.14 2.66 4.16
N LEU A 112 10.45 2.44 5.45
CA LEU A 112 11.33 3.31 6.25
C LEU A 112 12.81 2.90 6.13
N PHE A 113 13.10 1.75 5.51
CA PHE A 113 14.47 1.32 5.28
C PHE A 113 15.16 2.09 4.13
N PRO A 114 16.45 2.43 4.25
CA PRO A 114 17.32 2.25 5.41
C PRO A 114 17.08 3.29 6.51
N HIS A 115 17.36 2.91 7.77
CA HIS A 115 17.38 3.85 8.89
C HIS A 115 18.78 4.46 9.08
N GLY A 116 18.86 5.75 9.42
CA GLY A 116 20.09 6.43 9.81
C GLY A 116 20.90 7.05 8.65
N GLU A 117 22.18 7.33 8.87
CA GLU A 117 23.10 8.03 7.96
C GLU A 117 23.58 7.17 6.78
N MET A 118 22.73 6.31 6.21
CA MET A 118 22.99 5.86 4.85
C MET A 118 22.71 7.04 3.92
N GLN A 119 23.61 7.34 2.99
CA GLN A 119 23.41 8.37 1.95
C GLN A 119 22.33 7.95 0.92
N ILE A 120 21.33 7.19 1.35
CA ILE A 120 20.27 6.58 0.57
C ILE A 120 18.97 6.89 1.29
N ALA A 121 18.10 7.66 0.65
CA ALA A 121 16.79 7.99 1.16
C ALA A 121 15.88 6.74 1.24
N SER A 122 15.08 6.63 2.30
CA SER A 122 14.01 5.63 2.37
C SER A 122 12.82 6.08 1.51
N VAL A 123 11.97 5.14 1.09
CA VAL A 123 10.83 5.48 0.21
C VAL A 123 9.92 6.52 0.88
N ASN A 124 9.63 6.32 2.17
CA ASN A 124 8.78 7.23 2.92
C ASN A 124 9.37 8.63 3.10
N SER A 125 10.69 8.80 3.01
CA SER A 125 11.32 10.12 3.21
C SER A 125 11.03 11.12 2.07
N PHE A 126 10.53 10.62 0.93
CA PHE A 126 10.12 11.46 -0.20
C PHE A 126 8.67 11.92 -0.12
N ILE A 127 7.87 11.33 0.77
CA ILE A 127 6.42 11.52 0.80
C ILE A 127 6.09 12.61 1.82
N ASP A 128 5.40 13.66 1.37
CA ASP A 128 4.80 14.64 2.28
C ASP A 128 3.48 14.09 2.84
N ALA A 129 3.42 13.86 4.15
CA ALA A 129 2.23 13.36 4.81
C ALA A 129 1.03 14.33 4.72
N ASP A 130 1.29 15.63 4.57
CA ASP A 130 0.24 16.64 4.48
C ASP A 130 -0.57 16.55 3.17
N GLU A 131 -0.03 15.91 2.13
CA GLU A 131 -0.72 15.65 0.87
C GLU A 131 -1.73 14.49 0.95
N PHE A 132 -1.66 13.67 2.01
CA PHE A 132 -2.44 12.43 2.18
C PHE A 132 -3.42 12.51 3.36
N LYS A 133 -4.03 13.67 3.57
CA LYS A 133 -5.04 13.89 4.63
C LYS A 133 -6.32 13.10 4.35
N THR A 134 -6.88 12.54 5.41
CA THR A 134 -8.20 11.88 5.39
C THR A 134 -9.23 12.76 6.08
N SER A 135 -10.50 12.67 5.68
CA SER A 135 -11.59 13.40 6.34
C SER A 135 -12.19 12.64 7.54
N TRP A 136 -11.52 11.58 7.99
CA TRP A 136 -12.04 10.66 9.00
C TRP A 136 -11.98 11.23 10.41
N ASP A 137 -13.04 10.95 11.17
CA ASP A 137 -13.11 11.23 12.59
C ASP A 137 -12.38 10.17 13.42
N ASP A 138 -11.87 10.58 14.58
CA ASP A 138 -11.25 9.66 15.54
C ASP A 138 -12.29 8.90 16.39
N PHE A 139 -11.80 7.91 17.14
CA PHE A 139 -12.64 7.11 18.03
C PHE A 139 -13.45 7.95 19.03
N ASN A 140 -12.86 9.02 19.58
CA ASN A 140 -13.50 9.83 20.60
C ASN A 140 -14.61 10.69 20.01
N ALA A 141 -14.40 11.24 18.81
CA ALA A 141 -15.41 11.99 18.08
C ALA A 141 -16.63 11.12 17.77
N VAL A 142 -16.41 9.93 17.18
CA VAL A 142 -17.49 8.98 16.87
C VAL A 142 -18.19 8.48 18.13
N ALA A 143 -17.44 8.13 19.18
CA ALA A 143 -18.00 7.66 20.44
C ALA A 143 -18.85 8.74 21.13
N SER A 144 -18.42 10.00 21.07
CA SER A 144 -19.18 11.13 21.63
C SER A 144 -20.46 11.37 20.83
N PHE A 145 -20.39 11.41 19.50
CA PHE A 145 -21.55 11.54 18.63
C PHE A 145 -22.62 10.47 18.91
N LEU A 146 -22.21 9.22 19.10
CA LEU A 146 -23.13 8.11 19.41
C LEU A 146 -23.74 8.24 20.81
N LYS A 147 -22.95 8.62 21.83
CA LYS A 147 -23.42 8.83 23.21
C LYS A 147 -24.44 9.96 23.34
N GLU A 148 -24.34 10.98 22.49
CA GLU A 148 -25.22 12.14 22.51
C GLU A 148 -26.60 11.86 21.89
N LYS A 149 -26.79 10.74 21.19
CA LYS A 149 -28.10 10.38 20.62
C LYS A 149 -29.08 9.97 21.73
N LYS A 150 -30.10 10.81 21.92
CA LYS A 150 -31.16 10.58 22.93
C LYS A 150 -32.30 9.70 22.42
N GLU A 151 -32.41 9.54 21.11
CA GLU A 151 -33.46 8.76 20.45
C GLU A 151 -32.87 7.51 19.78
N PRO A 152 -33.65 6.42 19.63
CA PRO A 152 -33.22 5.25 18.90
C PRO A 152 -32.83 5.58 17.45
N VAL A 153 -31.70 5.05 17.00
CA VAL A 153 -31.22 5.19 15.61
C VAL A 153 -31.06 3.82 14.97
N LEU A 154 -31.22 3.77 13.64
CA LEU A 154 -30.84 2.61 12.85
C LEU A 154 -29.37 2.75 12.46
N LEU A 155 -28.54 1.77 12.83
CA LEU A 155 -27.11 1.75 12.55
C LEU A 155 -26.79 0.62 11.56
N ALA A 156 -26.05 0.95 10.51
CA ALA A 156 -25.42 -0.01 9.61
C ALA A 156 -23.90 0.17 9.68
N LEU A 157 -23.17 -0.93 9.77
CA LEU A 157 -21.71 -0.95 9.80
C LEU A 157 -21.21 -1.74 8.59
N PHE A 158 -20.34 -1.12 7.81
CA PHE A 158 -19.66 -1.76 6.69
C PHE A 158 -18.19 -1.91 7.03
N ASN A 159 -17.63 -3.07 6.73
CA ASN A 159 -16.20 -3.32 6.85
C ASN A 159 -15.63 -3.67 5.48
N TRP A 160 -14.59 -2.97 5.06
CA TRP A 160 -13.91 -3.25 3.81
C TRP A 160 -12.85 -4.34 4.05
N GLU A 161 -13.17 -5.56 3.63
CA GLU A 161 -12.23 -6.67 3.75
C GLU A 161 -10.92 -6.38 3.00
N LYS A 162 -9.78 -6.41 3.69
CA LYS A 162 -8.45 -6.17 3.10
C LYS A 162 -8.35 -4.87 2.30
N ALA A 163 -9.00 -3.81 2.79
CA ALA A 163 -8.97 -2.42 2.31
C ALA A 163 -7.74 -2.07 1.44
N TYR A 164 -6.54 -2.03 2.02
CA TYR A 164 -5.31 -1.63 1.33
C TYR A 164 -4.93 -2.54 0.15
N SER A 165 -5.11 -3.86 0.28
CA SER A 165 -4.83 -4.81 -0.81
C SER A 165 -5.79 -4.67 -1.99
N GLN A 166 -6.90 -3.94 -1.85
CA GLN A 166 -7.80 -3.69 -2.97
C GLN A 166 -7.44 -2.44 -3.77
N ILE A 167 -6.61 -1.56 -3.20
CA ILE A 167 -6.27 -0.28 -3.82
C ILE A 167 -5.00 -0.47 -4.67
N PRO A 168 -5.09 -0.31 -6.01
CA PRO A 168 -3.91 -0.37 -6.88
C PRO A 168 -2.98 0.83 -6.65
N THR A 169 -1.67 0.61 -6.77
CA THR A 169 -0.67 1.68 -6.84
C THR A 169 -0.37 2.03 -8.30
N ALA A 170 -0.02 3.28 -8.56
CA ALA A 170 0.37 3.73 -9.90
C ALA A 170 1.55 2.88 -10.44
N PRO A 171 1.50 2.36 -11.68
CA PRO A 171 2.56 1.52 -12.25
C PRO A 171 3.96 2.14 -12.25
N SER A 172 4.04 3.46 -12.37
CA SER A 172 5.30 4.21 -12.28
C SER A 172 5.99 4.05 -10.91
N GLN A 173 5.26 3.65 -9.87
CA GLN A 173 5.78 3.54 -8.50
C GLN A 173 6.12 2.11 -8.07
N TRP A 174 5.69 1.11 -8.85
CA TRP A 174 6.00 -0.31 -8.61
C TRP A 174 7.49 -0.62 -8.42
N PRO A 175 8.45 -0.06 -9.19
CA PRO A 175 9.86 -0.34 -8.99
C PRO A 175 10.40 0.10 -7.62
N TYR A 176 9.68 0.95 -6.89
CA TYR A 176 10.09 1.42 -5.55
C TYR A 176 9.45 0.62 -4.40
N LEU A 177 8.43 -0.19 -4.71
CA LEU A 177 7.61 -0.92 -3.75
C LEU A 177 7.89 -2.43 -3.77
N MET A 178 8.86 -2.89 -4.55
CA MET A 178 9.15 -4.31 -4.69
C MET A 178 9.59 -4.94 -3.36
N VAL A 179 9.44 -6.26 -3.27
CA VAL A 179 9.96 -7.06 -2.15
C VAL A 179 10.83 -8.18 -2.68
N ARG A 180 11.78 -8.62 -1.86
CA ARG A 180 12.61 -9.77 -2.17
C ARG A 180 12.07 -10.99 -1.43
N ASP A 181 11.83 -12.08 -2.14
CA ASP A 181 11.42 -13.32 -1.49
C ASP A 181 12.60 -14.01 -0.76
N PHE A 182 12.33 -15.18 -0.18
CA PHE A 182 13.33 -15.93 0.58
C PHE A 182 14.33 -16.69 -0.30
N ASP A 183 14.07 -16.79 -1.60
CA ASP A 183 14.94 -17.41 -2.60
C ASP A 183 15.73 -16.35 -3.41
N LYS A 184 15.68 -15.09 -2.96
CA LYS A 184 16.35 -13.91 -3.54
C LYS A 184 15.80 -13.47 -4.89
N MET A 185 14.56 -13.85 -5.20
CA MET A 185 13.85 -13.36 -6.38
C MET A 185 13.01 -12.12 -6.01
N LEU A 186 12.62 -11.38 -7.03
CA LEU A 186 11.95 -10.09 -6.90
C LEU A 186 10.44 -10.23 -7.15
N LEU A 187 9.64 -9.62 -6.29
CA LEU A 187 8.19 -9.57 -6.42
C LEU A 187 7.75 -8.11 -6.50
N SER A 188 6.91 -7.80 -7.49
CA SER A 188 6.28 -6.49 -7.63
C SER A 188 4.93 -6.51 -6.93
N ASP A 189 4.75 -5.71 -5.88
CA ASP A 189 3.45 -5.46 -5.28
C ASP A 189 2.76 -4.31 -6.00
N THR A 190 1.55 -4.56 -6.49
CA THR A 190 0.76 -3.59 -7.26
C THR A 190 -0.33 -2.93 -6.43
N ARG A 191 -0.37 -3.22 -5.12
CA ARG A 191 -1.36 -2.70 -4.19
C ARG A 191 -0.69 -1.85 -3.14
N ILE A 192 -1.49 -1.06 -2.43
CA ILE A 192 -0.97 -0.28 -1.31
C ILE A 192 -0.47 -1.26 -0.25
N THR A 193 0.82 -1.15 0.04
CA THR A 193 1.47 -1.93 1.09
C THR A 193 1.31 -1.24 2.43
N PHE A 194 1.14 -2.03 3.49
CA PHE A 194 1.30 -1.52 4.85
C PHE A 194 2.73 -0.99 5.06
N GLY A 195 2.84 0.17 5.70
CA GLY A 195 4.13 0.82 6.00
C GLY A 195 4.38 2.11 5.22
N GLY A 196 3.54 2.46 4.23
CA GLY A 196 3.64 3.73 3.50
C GLY A 196 2.99 4.90 4.21
N VAL A 197 3.66 6.06 4.22
CA VAL A 197 3.11 7.33 4.75
C VAL A 197 1.81 7.70 4.03
N ALA A 198 1.76 7.51 2.71
CA ALA A 198 0.61 7.79 1.87
C ALA A 198 -0.54 6.76 2.00
N GLY A 199 -0.32 5.62 2.68
CA GLY A 199 -1.25 4.49 2.63
C GLY A 199 -2.64 4.84 3.19
N CYS A 200 -2.69 5.53 4.34
CA CYS A 200 -3.94 5.95 4.95
C CYS A 200 -4.71 6.96 4.08
N GLY A 201 -4.05 7.96 3.49
CA GLY A 201 -4.71 8.93 2.61
C GLY A 201 -5.19 8.31 1.30
N SER A 202 -4.36 7.47 0.71
CA SER A 202 -4.66 6.80 -0.57
C SER A 202 -5.81 5.80 -0.47
N PHE A 203 -5.99 5.16 0.70
CA PHE A 203 -7.20 4.39 0.98
C PHE A 203 -8.36 5.27 1.46
N GLY A 204 -8.07 6.30 2.24
CA GLY A 204 -9.07 7.20 2.80
C GLY A 204 -9.86 7.92 1.72
N ARG A 205 -9.21 8.26 0.60
CA ARG A 205 -9.87 8.93 -0.50
C ARG A 205 -10.99 8.10 -1.16
N PRO A 206 -10.78 6.82 -1.53
CA PRO A 206 -11.88 5.91 -1.90
C PRO A 206 -12.90 5.66 -0.80
N ALA A 207 -12.53 5.72 0.48
CA ALA A 207 -13.48 5.52 1.58
C ALA A 207 -14.37 6.76 1.84
N ASP A 208 -13.89 7.95 1.48
CA ASP A 208 -14.63 9.21 1.55
C ASP A 208 -15.66 9.34 0.40
N ALA A 209 -15.51 8.54 -0.66
CA ALA A 209 -16.32 8.55 -1.88
C ALA A 209 -17.53 7.59 -1.80
#